data_AF-A0A235BVH4-F1
#
_entry.id   AF-A0A235BVH4-F1
#
_cell.length_a   1.000
_cell.length_b   1.000
_cell.length_c   1.000
_cell.angle_alpha   90.00
_cell.angle_beta   90.00
_cell.angle_gamma   90.00
#
_symmetry.space_group_name_H-M   'P 1'
#
loop_
_entity.id
_entity.type
_entity.pdbx_description
1 polymer ?
#
loop_
_entity_poly.entity_id
_entity_poly.type
_entity_poly.pdbx_seq_one_letter_code
_entity_poly.pdbx_strand_id
1 'polypeptide(L)'
;MKRVLALTVLISLVAFFGCGKEGVEGVDQDRAAIESLVESSPYLGSTEHYGEEDTTGTKGEVLPVFWWRGHPTNIERNVYISIVGDSAFAEINTTVYDTLHIIAVDSVGDTTLQEYTKYFIDHGKRYAVFKRDTTADYHRGWRLYALSGVEVISDTNTVEIDSVKIEWDGNVEMITDPLEIQTRDKVLTVSPNEELIITVYTNDVPAFVFLHTWRWNRPHRWRLQYGNNAFHGWCLCAPGGVHHIAIDMMARTTLLDTEYPYDSNAWIIPYRVK
;
A
#
# COMPACT_ATOMS: atom_id res chain seq x y z
N MET A 1 14.42 -33.21 82.32
CA MET A 1 15.69 -33.77 81.79
C MET A 1 15.64 -33.76 80.27
N LYS A 2 16.69 -33.18 79.65
CA LYS A 2 17.29 -33.49 78.33
C LYS A 2 16.36 -33.44 77.10
N ARG A 3 16.47 -32.40 76.26
CA ARG A 3 17.44 -32.23 75.14
C ARG A 3 17.10 -33.18 73.97
N VAL A 4 16.52 -32.66 72.88
CA VAL A 4 17.22 -32.13 71.68
C VAL A 4 17.87 -33.26 70.86
N LEU A 5 17.41 -33.47 69.63
CA LEU A 5 18.15 -33.28 68.37
C LEU A 5 17.50 -34.16 67.27
N ALA A 6 16.76 -33.57 66.32
CA ALA A 6 16.50 -34.20 65.03
C ALA A 6 17.18 -33.34 63.97
N LEU A 7 18.21 -33.92 63.36
CA LEU A 7 19.18 -33.29 62.50
C LEU A 7 18.64 -33.21 61.05
N THR A 8 18.85 -32.03 60.48
CA THR A 8 18.75 -31.55 59.11
C THR A 8 19.11 -32.55 58.00
N VAL A 9 18.35 -32.53 56.89
CA VAL A 9 18.90 -32.37 55.52
C VAL A 9 17.93 -31.51 54.70
N LEU A 10 18.39 -30.32 54.35
CA LEU A 10 17.75 -29.34 53.48
C LEU A 10 18.28 -29.58 52.06
N ILE A 11 17.43 -29.98 51.11
CA ILE A 11 17.76 -29.93 49.68
C ILE A 11 16.90 -28.83 49.07
N SER A 12 17.53 -27.67 48.94
CA SER A 12 17.04 -26.50 48.23
C SER A 12 17.02 -26.77 46.73
N LEU A 13 15.83 -27.05 46.19
CA LEU A 13 15.51 -26.90 44.77
C LEU A 13 15.19 -25.42 44.52
N VAL A 14 16.22 -24.66 44.19
CA VAL A 14 16.08 -23.32 43.60
C VAL A 14 15.54 -23.53 42.19
N ALA A 15 14.22 -23.41 42.03
CA ALA A 15 13.62 -23.21 40.73
C ALA A 15 14.11 -21.86 40.19
N PHE A 16 14.87 -21.89 39.11
CA PHE A 16 15.20 -20.72 38.32
C PHE A 16 13.89 -20.06 37.87
N PHE A 17 13.55 -18.92 38.47
CA PHE A 17 12.60 -17.97 37.92
C PHE A 17 13.16 -17.48 36.58
N GLY A 18 12.78 -18.16 35.50
CA GLY A 18 12.82 -17.58 34.17
C GLY A 18 11.81 -16.43 34.16
N CYS A 19 12.32 -15.21 33.97
CA CYS A 19 11.53 -14.01 33.79
C CYS A 19 10.75 -14.14 32.47
N GLY A 20 9.58 -14.79 32.51
CA GLY A 20 8.61 -14.73 31.44
C GLY A 20 8.16 -13.30 31.27
N LYS A 21 8.15 -12.79 30.03
CA LYS A 21 7.36 -11.62 29.69
C LYS A 21 5.89 -11.98 29.97
N GLU A 22 5.38 -11.59 31.12
CA GLU A 22 3.94 -11.57 31.37
C GLU A 22 3.33 -10.51 30.45
N GLY A 23 2.82 -10.95 29.30
CA GLY A 23 1.87 -10.15 28.55
C GLY A 23 0.64 -9.92 29.43
N VAL A 24 0.20 -8.67 29.56
CA VAL A 24 -1.05 -8.35 30.26
C VAL A 24 -2.17 -9.10 29.54
N GLU A 25 -2.82 -10.01 30.25
CA GLU A 25 -3.93 -10.83 29.75
C GLU A 25 -4.98 -9.92 29.07
N GLY A 26 -5.14 -10.06 27.75
CA GLY A 26 -6.03 -9.22 26.94
C GLY A 26 -5.34 -8.37 25.86
N VAL A 27 -4.10 -7.92 26.08
CA VAL A 27 -3.38 -7.09 25.09
C VAL A 27 -3.07 -7.86 23.80
N ASP A 28 -2.67 -9.12 23.92
CA ASP A 28 -2.40 -9.96 22.74
C ASP A 28 -3.69 -10.32 21.98
N GLN A 29 -4.82 -10.47 22.70
CA GLN A 29 -6.13 -10.68 22.08
C GLN A 29 -6.64 -9.42 21.37
N ASP A 30 -6.40 -8.25 21.94
CA ASP A 30 -6.73 -6.97 21.30
C ASP A 30 -5.85 -6.73 20.07
N ARG A 31 -4.55 -7.08 20.13
CA ARG A 31 -3.66 -7.05 18.96
C ARG A 31 -4.18 -7.94 17.84
N ALA A 32 -4.50 -9.21 18.15
CA ALA A 32 -5.06 -10.14 17.16
C ALA A 32 -6.40 -9.64 16.57
N ALA A 33 -7.25 -9.01 17.38
CA ALA A 33 -8.51 -8.42 16.91
C ALA A 33 -8.26 -7.26 15.93
N ILE A 34 -7.27 -6.41 16.19
CA ILE A 34 -6.86 -5.31 15.33
C ILE A 34 -6.19 -5.82 14.05
N GLU A 35 -5.31 -6.83 14.13
CA GLU A 35 -4.72 -7.48 12.95
C GLU A 35 -5.81 -8.03 12.01
N SER A 36 -6.82 -8.70 12.57
CA SER A 36 -7.97 -9.16 11.80
C SER A 36 -8.77 -8.02 11.14
N LEU A 37 -8.85 -6.85 11.77
CA LEU A 37 -9.45 -5.65 11.15
C LEU A 37 -8.57 -5.08 10.03
N VAL A 38 -7.24 -5.13 10.18
CA VAL A 38 -6.28 -4.73 9.13
C VAL A 38 -6.42 -5.60 7.89
N GLU A 39 -6.67 -6.89 8.07
CA GLU A 39 -6.88 -7.86 6.98
C GLU A 39 -8.25 -7.72 6.31
N SER A 40 -9.31 -7.55 7.10
CA SER A 40 -10.70 -7.61 6.61
C SER A 40 -11.27 -6.27 6.16
N SER A 41 -10.67 -5.14 6.57
CA SER A 41 -11.22 -3.82 6.23
C SER A 41 -11.04 -3.53 4.73
N PRO A 42 -12.12 -3.21 3.99
CA PRO A 42 -12.02 -2.87 2.57
C PRO A 42 -11.25 -1.56 2.34
N TYR A 43 -11.09 -0.71 3.36
CA TYR A 43 -10.23 0.47 3.26
C TYR A 43 -8.73 0.12 3.31
N LEU A 44 -8.39 -1.02 3.93
CA LEU A 44 -7.03 -1.48 4.18
C LEU A 44 -6.59 -2.61 3.24
N GLY A 45 -7.49 -3.09 2.38
CA GLY A 45 -7.19 -3.99 1.28
C GLY A 45 -6.45 -3.25 0.18
N SER A 46 -5.13 -3.42 0.10
CA SER A 46 -4.30 -2.88 -1.00
C SER A 46 -3.48 -3.99 -1.67
N THR A 47 -3.91 -5.25 -1.53
CA THR A 47 -3.13 -6.44 -1.87
C THR A 47 -3.51 -7.05 -3.22
N GLU A 48 -4.52 -6.55 -3.91
CA GLU A 48 -4.85 -7.02 -5.26
C GLU A 48 -3.94 -6.32 -6.27
N HIS A 49 -3.08 -7.11 -6.92
CA HIS A 49 -2.04 -6.65 -7.83
C HIS A 49 -2.60 -6.29 -9.22
N TYR A 50 -2.00 -5.30 -9.89
CA TYR A 50 -2.50 -4.72 -11.13
C TYR A 50 -1.56 -5.02 -12.32
N GLY A 51 -2.05 -5.79 -13.30
CA GLY A 51 -1.39 -6.04 -14.60
C GLY A 51 -0.89 -7.48 -14.75
N GLU A 52 -1.18 -8.15 -15.86
CA GLU A 52 -0.72 -9.53 -16.16
C GLU A 52 -0.46 -9.68 -17.69
N GLU A 53 0.55 -10.49 -18.09
CA GLU A 53 0.69 -11.37 -19.31
C GLU A 53 2.08 -11.38 -20.02
N ASP A 54 2.71 -12.57 -20.14
CA ASP A 54 4.10 -13.10 -20.44
C ASP A 54 4.93 -12.83 -21.77
N THR A 55 6.23 -13.25 -21.75
CA THR A 55 7.32 -13.53 -22.78
C THR A 55 8.56 -12.63 -23.12
N THR A 56 9.79 -12.95 -22.60
CA THR A 56 11.21 -12.41 -22.71
C THR A 56 11.88 -11.88 -24.04
N GLY A 57 13.04 -11.16 -23.94
CA GLY A 57 13.80 -10.43 -25.02
C GLY A 57 15.16 -9.75 -24.64
N THR A 58 15.83 -9.02 -25.57
CA THR A 58 17.28 -8.59 -25.57
C THR A 58 17.62 -7.09 -25.26
N LYS A 59 18.42 -6.80 -24.22
CA LYS A 59 18.53 -5.47 -23.56
C LYS A 59 19.13 -4.31 -24.40
N GLY A 60 18.48 -3.13 -24.40
CA GLY A 60 18.92 -1.81 -24.89
C GLY A 60 17.92 -0.65 -24.58
N GLU A 61 18.08 0.52 -25.23
CA GLU A 61 17.00 1.51 -25.35
C GLU A 61 15.90 0.96 -26.26
N VAL A 62 14.63 1.19 -25.91
CA VAL A 62 13.49 0.58 -26.59
C VAL A 62 12.32 1.56 -26.72
N LEU A 63 11.35 1.21 -27.57
CA LEU A 63 10.07 1.90 -27.71
C LEU A 63 8.95 1.03 -27.11
N PRO A 64 8.52 1.31 -25.87
CA PRO A 64 7.51 0.49 -25.20
C PRO A 64 6.18 0.56 -25.91
N VAL A 65 5.63 -0.62 -26.17
CA VAL A 65 4.27 -0.83 -26.69
C VAL A 65 3.32 -1.11 -25.52
N PHE A 66 3.73 -1.95 -24.59
CA PHE A 66 2.94 -2.37 -23.43
C PHE A 66 3.84 -2.74 -22.24
N TRP A 67 3.30 -2.75 -21.03
CA TRP A 67 4.04 -3.19 -19.83
C TRP A 67 3.08 -3.64 -18.73
N TRP A 68 3.53 -4.48 -17.81
CA TRP A 68 2.81 -4.89 -16.60
C TRP A 68 3.80 -5.27 -15.50
N ARG A 69 3.39 -5.17 -14.24
CA ARG A 69 4.08 -5.83 -13.12
C ARG A 69 3.52 -7.25 -13.03
N GLY A 70 4.30 -8.24 -12.62
CA GLY A 70 3.93 -9.66 -12.58
C GLY A 70 2.78 -10.00 -11.63
N HIS A 71 2.76 -11.23 -11.10
CA HIS A 71 1.88 -11.55 -9.97
C HIS A 71 2.80 -11.79 -8.78
N PRO A 72 2.86 -10.89 -7.79
CA PRO A 72 3.84 -10.97 -6.72
C PRO A 72 3.62 -12.26 -5.95
N THR A 73 4.59 -13.16 -6.04
CA THR A 73 4.58 -14.43 -5.30
C THR A 73 5.15 -14.26 -3.89
N ASN A 74 5.80 -13.14 -3.61
CA ASN A 74 6.36 -12.81 -2.32
C ASN A 74 5.91 -11.40 -1.89
N ILE A 75 4.99 -11.37 -0.93
CA ILE A 75 4.53 -10.15 -0.26
C ILE A 75 4.81 -10.31 1.23
N GLU A 76 5.65 -9.46 1.77
CA GLU A 76 5.92 -9.38 3.20
C GLU A 76 5.09 -8.25 3.80
N ARG A 77 4.18 -8.57 4.73
CA ARG A 77 3.36 -7.56 5.41
C ARG A 77 3.64 -7.56 6.90
N ASN A 78 4.11 -6.43 7.41
CA ASN A 78 4.44 -6.21 8.81
C ASN A 78 3.50 -5.16 9.41
N VAL A 79 2.83 -5.51 10.51
CA VAL A 79 1.88 -4.62 11.20
C VAL A 79 2.38 -4.34 12.62
N TYR A 80 2.73 -3.09 12.89
CA TYR A 80 3.20 -2.64 14.20
C TYR A 80 2.06 -1.94 14.94
N ILE A 81 1.57 -2.54 16.03
CA ILE A 81 0.40 -2.06 16.78
C ILE A 81 0.82 -1.56 18.16
N SER A 82 0.46 -0.30 18.45
CA SER A 82 0.59 0.33 19.77
C SER A 82 -0.80 0.61 20.35
N ILE A 83 -1.11 0.06 21.52
CA ILE A 83 -2.40 0.18 22.19
C ILE A 83 -2.26 1.03 23.44
N VAL A 84 -3.11 2.05 23.58
CA VAL A 84 -3.22 2.92 24.76
C VAL A 84 -4.69 3.07 25.13
N GLY A 85 -5.12 2.33 26.16
CA GLY A 85 -6.53 2.30 26.58
C GLY A 85 -7.44 1.81 25.44
N ASP A 86 -8.43 2.63 25.08
CA ASP A 86 -9.41 2.34 24.02
C ASP A 86 -9.00 2.90 22.64
N SER A 87 -7.72 3.20 22.45
CA SER A 87 -7.16 3.65 21.17
C SER A 87 -5.95 2.81 20.78
N ALA A 88 -5.83 2.51 19.50
CA ALA A 88 -4.67 1.83 18.96
C ALA A 88 -4.20 2.49 17.65
N PHE A 89 -2.90 2.61 17.50
CA PHE A 89 -2.24 3.05 16.28
C PHE A 89 -1.57 1.85 15.62
N ALA A 90 -1.78 1.69 14.32
CA ALA A 90 -1.14 0.68 13.51
C ALA A 90 -0.31 1.33 12.39
N GLU A 91 0.97 1.00 12.33
CA GLU A 91 1.81 1.21 11.17
C GLU A 91 1.85 -0.09 10.36
N ILE A 92 1.46 -0.02 9.09
CA ILE A 92 1.37 -1.16 8.20
C ILE A 92 2.41 -0.94 7.09
N ASN A 93 3.42 -1.80 7.07
CA ASN A 93 4.45 -1.83 6.03
C ASN A 93 4.26 -3.08 5.18
N THR A 94 4.33 -2.93 3.87
CA THR A 94 4.23 -4.01 2.89
C THR A 94 5.43 -3.94 1.98
N THR A 95 6.20 -5.03 1.86
CA THR A 95 7.26 -5.14 0.86
C THR A 95 6.82 -6.14 -0.20
N VAL A 96 6.83 -5.70 -1.46
CA VAL A 96 6.43 -6.50 -2.63
C VAL A 96 7.67 -6.77 -3.46
N TYR A 97 7.94 -8.04 -3.71
CA TYR A 97 9.01 -8.47 -4.61
C TYR A 97 8.38 -9.02 -5.87
N ASP A 98 8.69 -8.43 -7.02
CA ASP A 98 8.09 -8.84 -8.29
C ASP A 98 8.95 -8.45 -9.49
N THR A 99 8.44 -8.68 -10.70
CA THR A 99 9.07 -8.40 -11.97
C THR A 99 8.22 -7.43 -12.79
N LEU A 100 8.82 -6.35 -13.27
CA LEU A 100 8.25 -5.49 -14.30
C LEU A 100 8.58 -6.10 -15.65
N HIS A 101 7.58 -6.25 -16.49
CA HIS A 101 7.71 -6.70 -17.86
C HIS A 101 7.33 -5.59 -18.84
N ILE A 102 8.06 -5.47 -19.94
CA ILE A 102 7.91 -4.40 -20.93
C ILE A 102 7.96 -5.02 -22.31
N ILE A 103 6.86 -4.99 -23.05
CA ILE A 103 6.84 -5.35 -24.48
C ILE A 103 7.19 -4.10 -25.29
N ALA A 104 8.26 -4.19 -26.07
CA ALA A 104 8.78 -3.07 -26.84
C ALA A 104 9.34 -3.51 -28.19
N VAL A 105 9.64 -2.52 -29.05
CA VAL A 105 10.46 -2.69 -30.26
C VAL A 105 11.78 -1.94 -30.09
N ASP A 106 12.85 -2.40 -30.72
CA ASP A 106 14.19 -1.86 -30.48
C ASP A 106 14.42 -0.52 -31.20
N SER A 107 13.67 -0.24 -32.27
CA SER A 107 13.81 1.02 -33.01
C SER A 107 12.58 1.39 -33.84
N VAL A 108 12.50 2.65 -34.25
CA VAL A 108 11.44 3.14 -35.14
C VAL A 108 11.52 2.40 -36.48
N GLY A 109 10.44 1.71 -36.84
CA GLY A 109 10.35 0.93 -38.07
C GLY A 109 10.61 -0.56 -37.90
N ASP A 110 11.06 -0.99 -36.71
CA ASP A 110 11.03 -2.40 -36.33
C ASP A 110 9.58 -2.82 -36.02
N THR A 111 9.25 -4.05 -36.40
CA THR A 111 7.95 -4.68 -36.16
C THR A 111 8.04 -5.88 -35.22
N THR A 112 9.24 -6.23 -34.77
CA THR A 112 9.49 -7.38 -33.90
C THR A 112 9.27 -6.96 -32.45
N LEU A 113 8.22 -7.51 -31.83
CA LEU A 113 7.99 -7.32 -30.41
C LEU A 113 8.94 -8.21 -29.59
N GLN A 114 9.56 -7.63 -28.58
CA GLN A 114 10.39 -8.30 -27.58
C GLN A 114 9.92 -7.90 -26.19
N GLU A 115 10.06 -8.77 -25.20
CA GLU A 115 9.87 -8.37 -23.80
C GLU A 115 11.17 -8.09 -23.08
N TYR A 116 11.09 -7.18 -22.14
CA TYR A 116 12.15 -6.87 -21.21
C TYR A 116 11.65 -7.05 -19.79
N THR A 117 12.44 -7.72 -18.96
CA THR A 117 12.10 -7.92 -17.55
C THR A 117 13.07 -7.21 -16.64
N LYS A 118 12.53 -6.64 -15.56
CA LYS A 118 13.27 -6.00 -14.48
C LYS A 118 12.73 -6.47 -13.16
N TYR A 119 13.59 -7.03 -12.33
CA TYR A 119 13.22 -7.31 -10.95
C TYR A 119 13.08 -5.99 -10.18
N PHE A 120 12.08 -5.91 -9.30
CA PHE A 120 11.90 -4.77 -8.43
C PHE A 120 11.44 -5.17 -7.02
N ILE A 121 11.67 -4.23 -6.11
CA ILE A 121 11.17 -4.26 -4.74
C ILE A 121 10.43 -2.95 -4.51
N ASP A 122 9.17 -3.05 -4.11
CA ASP A 122 8.32 -1.93 -3.72
C ASP A 122 8.05 -1.97 -2.22
N HIS A 123 8.17 -0.82 -1.57
CA HIS A 123 7.94 -0.63 -0.14
C HIS A 123 6.73 0.26 0.07
N GLY A 124 5.60 -0.37 0.40
CA GLY A 124 4.35 0.28 0.75
C GLY A 124 4.27 0.60 2.24
N LYS A 125 3.82 1.81 2.58
CA LYS A 125 3.59 2.25 3.95
C LYS A 125 2.22 2.90 4.10
N ARG A 126 1.54 2.62 5.23
CA ARG A 126 0.33 3.34 5.65
C ARG A 126 0.10 3.30 7.15
N TYR A 127 -0.78 4.19 7.61
CA TYR A 127 -1.20 4.27 8.99
C TYR A 127 -2.71 4.03 9.17
N ALA A 128 -3.08 3.47 10.31
CA ALA A 128 -4.47 3.32 10.72
C ALA A 128 -4.62 3.57 12.23
N VAL A 129 -5.76 4.13 12.60
CA VAL A 129 -6.16 4.32 14.01
C VAL A 129 -7.43 3.53 14.25
N PHE A 130 -7.41 2.75 15.33
CA PHE A 130 -8.55 1.97 15.80
C PHE A 130 -9.02 2.52 17.14
N LYS A 131 -10.33 2.48 17.37
CA LYS A 131 -10.93 2.82 18.66
C LYS A 131 -11.84 1.71 19.14
N ARG A 132 -11.89 1.51 20.46
CA ARG A 132 -12.87 0.64 21.08
C ARG A 132 -14.17 1.43 21.30
N ASP A 133 -15.06 1.40 20.32
CA ASP A 133 -16.30 2.20 20.32
C ASP A 133 -17.56 1.40 19.95
N THR A 134 -17.46 0.06 19.93
CA THR A 134 -18.57 -0.84 19.63
C THR A 134 -18.68 -2.00 20.63
N THR A 135 -19.56 -2.96 20.36
CA THR A 135 -19.79 -4.14 21.18
C THR A 135 -18.60 -5.10 21.19
N ALA A 136 -18.40 -5.80 22.31
CA ALA A 136 -17.32 -6.78 22.47
C ALA A 136 -17.37 -7.93 21.43
N ASP A 137 -18.56 -8.25 20.91
CA ASP A 137 -18.73 -9.30 19.91
C ASP A 137 -18.14 -8.95 18.54
N TYR A 138 -17.94 -7.65 18.26
CA TYR A 138 -17.28 -7.19 17.03
C TYR A 138 -15.82 -6.86 17.35
N HIS A 139 -14.90 -7.79 17.04
CA HIS A 139 -13.46 -7.60 17.25
C HIS A 139 -13.12 -7.04 18.64
N ARG A 140 -13.76 -7.55 19.71
CA ARG A 140 -13.57 -7.08 21.10
C ARG A 140 -13.92 -5.61 21.32
N GLY A 141 -14.77 -5.03 20.48
CA GLY A 141 -15.16 -3.62 20.54
C GLY A 141 -14.34 -2.69 19.65
N TRP A 142 -13.30 -3.18 18.96
CA TRP A 142 -12.44 -2.36 18.11
C TRP A 142 -13.05 -2.10 16.73
N ARG A 143 -12.86 -0.89 16.21
CA ARG A 143 -13.22 -0.50 14.84
C ARG A 143 -12.17 0.44 14.24
N LEU A 144 -12.01 0.36 12.92
CA LEU A 144 -11.24 1.35 12.15
C LEU A 144 -11.91 2.72 12.29
N TYR A 145 -11.15 3.67 12.84
CA TYR A 145 -11.58 5.04 13.12
C TYR A 145 -11.02 6.03 12.11
N ALA A 146 -9.71 5.94 11.83
CA ALA A 146 -9.01 6.81 10.90
C ALA A 146 -7.94 6.02 10.13
N LEU A 147 -7.54 6.53 8.98
CA LEU A 147 -6.55 5.91 8.11
C LEU A 147 -5.88 6.96 7.23
N SER A 148 -4.68 6.64 6.78
CA SER A 148 -4.06 7.31 5.64
C SER A 148 -4.37 6.61 4.33
N GLY A 149 -3.92 7.19 3.21
CA GLY A 149 -3.64 6.46 1.98
C GLY A 149 -2.43 5.52 2.12
N VAL A 150 -1.81 5.17 1.02
CA VAL A 150 -0.56 4.39 0.98
C VAL A 150 0.46 5.14 0.13
N GLU A 151 1.67 5.24 0.64
CA GLU A 151 2.83 5.60 -0.18
C GLU A 151 3.58 4.31 -0.53
N VAL A 152 3.95 4.14 -1.80
CA VAL A 152 4.75 3.02 -2.29
C VAL A 152 5.96 3.60 -3.00
N ILE A 153 7.15 3.18 -2.59
CA ILE A 153 8.41 3.60 -3.19
C ILE A 153 9.25 2.38 -3.56
N SER A 154 9.96 2.44 -4.68
CA SER A 154 10.94 1.40 -5.01
C SER A 154 12.32 1.66 -4.40
N ASP A 155 13.19 0.65 -4.43
CA ASP A 155 14.58 0.77 -3.96
C ASP A 155 15.33 1.94 -4.62
N THR A 156 15.17 2.09 -5.94
CA THR A 156 15.55 3.33 -6.64
C THR A 156 14.32 4.22 -6.67
N ASN A 157 14.42 5.46 -6.18
CA ASN A 157 13.27 6.37 -6.09
C ASN A 157 13.73 7.80 -6.35
N THR A 158 13.92 8.14 -7.63
CA THR A 158 14.31 9.49 -8.06
C THR A 158 13.10 10.34 -8.45
N VAL A 159 11.97 9.70 -8.76
CA VAL A 159 10.70 10.36 -9.05
C VAL A 159 9.91 10.62 -7.78
N GLU A 160 9.22 11.75 -7.71
CA GLU A 160 8.45 12.14 -6.52
C GLU A 160 7.14 12.82 -6.93
N ILE A 161 6.05 12.40 -6.29
CA ILE A 161 4.76 13.07 -6.40
C ILE A 161 4.72 14.14 -5.30
N ASP A 162 4.54 15.40 -5.68
CA ASP A 162 4.46 16.52 -4.73
C ASP A 162 3.03 16.66 -4.18
N SER A 163 2.04 16.57 -5.08
CA SER A 163 0.64 16.63 -4.69
C SER A 163 -0.30 16.09 -5.78
N VAL A 164 -1.49 15.66 -5.34
CA VAL A 164 -2.58 15.20 -6.21
C VAL A 164 -3.81 16.04 -5.94
N LYS A 165 -4.29 16.75 -6.97
CA LYS A 165 -5.58 17.45 -6.95
C LYS A 165 -6.64 16.54 -7.57
N ILE A 166 -7.72 16.30 -6.83
CA ILE A 166 -8.89 15.55 -7.29
C ILE A 166 -10.10 16.49 -7.28
N GLU A 167 -10.83 16.55 -8.40
CA GLU A 167 -12.04 17.36 -8.56
C GLU A 167 -13.23 16.48 -8.93
N TRP A 168 -14.39 16.71 -8.30
CA TRP A 168 -15.63 15.95 -8.53
C TRP A 168 -16.86 16.77 -8.10
N ASP A 169 -17.93 16.79 -8.90
CA ASP A 169 -19.20 17.53 -8.65
C ASP A 169 -19.03 18.91 -7.97
N GLY A 170 -18.09 19.72 -8.48
CA GLY A 170 -17.80 21.06 -7.95
C GLY A 170 -17.00 21.11 -6.64
N ASN A 171 -16.62 19.96 -6.09
CA ASN A 171 -15.69 19.80 -4.98
C ASN A 171 -14.25 19.67 -5.49
N VAL A 172 -13.30 20.00 -4.61
CA VAL A 172 -11.87 19.85 -4.86
C VAL A 172 -11.16 19.41 -3.59
N GLU A 173 -10.25 18.45 -3.72
CA GLU A 173 -9.35 18.00 -2.67
C GLU A 173 -7.91 18.05 -3.18
N MET A 174 -7.01 18.57 -2.36
CA MET A 174 -5.58 18.59 -2.61
C MET A 174 -4.93 17.68 -1.57
N ILE A 175 -4.31 16.61 -2.04
CA ILE A 175 -3.56 15.66 -1.21
C ILE A 175 -2.09 16.03 -1.39
N THR A 176 -1.42 16.45 -0.33
CA THR A 176 0.02 16.78 -0.32
C THR A 176 0.86 15.76 0.43
N ASP A 177 0.22 14.85 1.16
CA ASP A 177 0.87 13.75 1.86
C ASP A 177 -0.10 12.54 1.88
N PRO A 178 0.22 11.41 1.20
CA PRO A 178 -0.63 10.23 1.18
C PRO A 178 -0.68 9.52 2.54
N LEU A 179 0.25 9.83 3.45
CA LEU A 179 0.33 9.29 4.80
C LEU A 179 -0.41 10.16 5.83
N GLU A 180 -0.99 11.30 5.42
CA GLU A 180 -1.84 12.10 6.30
C GLU A 180 -3.05 11.27 6.76
N ILE A 181 -3.25 11.20 8.08
CA ILE A 181 -4.32 10.42 8.67
C ILE A 181 -5.61 11.22 8.68
N GLN A 182 -6.64 10.68 8.06
CA GLN A 182 -7.99 11.24 8.07
C GLN A 182 -8.99 10.28 8.71
N THR A 183 -9.99 10.85 9.38
CA THR A 183 -11.08 10.05 9.93
C THR A 183 -11.89 9.41 8.80
N ARG A 184 -12.43 8.21 9.02
CA ARG A 184 -13.11 7.45 7.96
C ARG A 184 -14.29 8.20 7.31
N ASP A 185 -14.93 9.10 8.05
CA ASP A 185 -16.02 9.95 7.56
C ASP A 185 -15.56 11.10 6.65
N LYS A 186 -14.26 11.43 6.65
CA LYS A 186 -13.64 12.42 5.76
C LYS A 186 -13.04 11.84 4.49
N VAL A 187 -12.92 10.51 4.40
CA VAL A 187 -12.49 9.84 3.17
C VAL A 187 -13.33 10.32 2.00
N LEU A 188 -12.65 10.71 0.91
CA LEU A 188 -13.24 11.16 -0.35
C LEU A 188 -14.47 10.33 -0.69
N THR A 189 -15.63 10.99 -0.78
CA THR A 189 -16.93 10.35 -0.97
C THR A 189 -17.59 10.89 -2.22
N VAL A 190 -18.01 9.98 -3.09
CA VAL A 190 -18.48 10.23 -4.46
C VAL A 190 -19.72 9.38 -4.78
N SER A 191 -20.40 9.73 -5.85
CA SER A 191 -21.55 9.00 -6.39
C SER A 191 -21.10 7.92 -7.40
N PRO A 192 -21.91 6.87 -7.64
CA PRO A 192 -21.61 5.85 -8.62
C PRO A 192 -21.52 6.45 -10.02
N ASN A 193 -20.49 6.07 -10.78
CA ASN A 193 -20.19 6.62 -12.11
C ASN A 193 -19.88 8.11 -12.15
N GLU A 194 -19.62 8.74 -11.01
CA GLU A 194 -19.10 10.10 -10.97
C GLU A 194 -17.71 10.17 -11.63
N GLU A 195 -17.43 11.28 -12.31
CA GLU A 195 -16.13 11.53 -12.92
C GLU A 195 -15.20 12.21 -11.91
N LEU A 196 -14.01 11.63 -11.72
CA LEU A 196 -12.91 12.25 -10.98
C LEU A 196 -11.94 12.83 -11.98
N ILE A 197 -11.69 14.13 -11.89
CA ILE A 197 -10.65 14.81 -12.65
C ILE A 197 -9.40 14.87 -11.77
N ILE A 198 -8.29 14.37 -12.30
CA ILE A 198 -7.05 14.17 -11.55
C ILE A 198 -5.95 15.03 -12.17
N THR A 199 -5.29 15.82 -11.33
CA THR A 199 -4.07 16.56 -11.68
C THR A 199 -2.96 16.19 -10.69
N VAL A 200 -1.82 15.76 -11.21
CA VAL A 200 -0.66 15.32 -10.42
C VAL A 200 0.49 16.28 -10.65
N TYR A 201 0.99 16.85 -9.56
CA TYR A 201 2.20 17.66 -9.52
C TYR A 201 3.35 16.81 -9.02
N THR A 202 4.51 16.93 -9.66
CA THR A 202 5.65 16.06 -9.43
C THR A 202 6.93 16.89 -9.46
N ASN A 203 8.02 16.31 -8.97
CA ASN A 203 9.34 16.88 -9.17
C ASN A 203 9.70 17.00 -10.67
N ASP A 204 10.77 17.77 -10.96
CA ASP A 204 11.22 18.08 -12.34
C ASP A 204 11.91 16.89 -13.07
N VAL A 205 11.67 15.65 -12.63
CA VAL A 205 12.25 14.45 -13.25
C VAL A 205 11.39 13.97 -14.43
N PRO A 206 11.98 13.69 -15.61
CA PRO A 206 11.23 13.14 -16.73
C PRO A 206 10.59 11.80 -16.39
N ALA A 207 9.25 11.80 -16.27
CA ALA A 207 8.49 10.62 -15.87
C ALA A 207 7.33 10.30 -16.81
N PHE A 208 6.78 9.11 -16.63
CA PHE A 208 5.42 8.75 -16.99
C PHE A 208 4.59 8.64 -15.72
N VAL A 209 3.37 9.19 -15.74
CA VAL A 209 2.42 9.03 -14.64
C VAL A 209 1.23 8.24 -15.13
N PHE A 210 0.83 7.24 -14.34
CA PHE A 210 -0.28 6.35 -14.62
C PHE A 210 -1.33 6.46 -13.52
N LEU A 211 -2.59 6.42 -13.92
CA LEU A 211 -3.74 6.28 -13.06
C LEU A 211 -4.24 4.84 -13.15
N HIS A 212 -4.25 4.16 -12.01
CA HIS A 212 -4.80 2.83 -11.84
C HIS A 212 -6.15 2.93 -11.14
N THR A 213 -7.16 2.30 -11.72
CA THR A 213 -8.51 2.21 -11.14
C THR A 213 -9.04 0.79 -11.24
N TRP A 214 -9.96 0.45 -10.34
CA TRP A 214 -10.69 -0.80 -10.41
C TRP A 214 -12.08 -0.54 -10.99
N ARG A 215 -12.38 -1.10 -12.17
CA ARG A 215 -13.72 -0.97 -12.80
C ARG A 215 -14.23 -2.33 -13.21
N TRP A 216 -15.47 -2.66 -12.84
CA TRP A 216 -16.16 -3.90 -13.22
C TRP A 216 -15.33 -5.17 -13.00
N ASN A 217 -14.65 -5.27 -11.85
CA ASN A 217 -13.75 -6.38 -11.48
C ASN A 217 -12.52 -6.52 -12.38
N ARG A 218 -12.07 -5.45 -13.03
CA ARG A 218 -10.84 -5.43 -13.79
C ARG A 218 -9.98 -4.22 -13.43
N PRO A 219 -8.66 -4.41 -13.29
CA PRO A 219 -7.72 -3.30 -13.18
C PRO A 219 -7.67 -2.56 -14.52
N HIS A 220 -7.78 -1.23 -14.46
CA HIS A 220 -7.58 -0.35 -15.61
C HIS A 220 -6.40 0.57 -15.31
N ARG A 221 -5.57 0.82 -16.33
CA ARG A 221 -4.44 1.74 -16.26
C ARG A 221 -4.53 2.77 -17.38
N TRP A 222 -4.41 4.04 -17.02
CA TRP A 222 -4.43 5.16 -17.96
C TRP A 222 -3.14 5.96 -17.80
N ARG A 223 -2.45 6.22 -18.91
CA ARG A 223 -1.31 7.14 -18.89
C ARG A 223 -1.85 8.58 -18.84
N LEU A 224 -1.44 9.34 -17.84
CA LEU A 224 -1.78 10.75 -17.71
C LEU A 224 -1.02 11.59 -18.75
N GLN A 225 -1.65 12.66 -19.21
CA GLN A 225 -1.08 13.58 -20.19
C GLN A 225 -0.37 14.73 -19.49
N TYR A 226 0.88 14.96 -19.86
CA TYR A 226 1.64 16.10 -19.35
C TYR A 226 1.26 17.39 -20.08
N GLY A 227 0.97 18.45 -19.34
CA GLY A 227 0.65 19.78 -19.86
C GLY A 227 0.56 20.79 -18.72
N ASN A 228 0.77 22.09 -18.99
CA ASN A 228 0.68 23.15 -17.98
C ASN A 228 1.46 22.87 -16.67
N ASN A 229 2.64 22.25 -16.79
CA ASN A 229 3.51 21.85 -15.66
C ASN A 229 2.88 20.84 -14.68
N ALA A 230 1.95 20.00 -15.15
CA ALA A 230 1.37 18.90 -14.37
C ALA A 230 0.95 17.74 -15.27
N PHE A 231 0.59 16.60 -14.67
CA PHE A 231 -0.02 15.47 -15.37
C PHE A 231 -1.52 15.45 -15.14
N HIS A 232 -2.30 15.22 -16.19
CA HIS A 232 -3.76 15.29 -16.16
C HIS A 232 -4.41 14.02 -16.69
N GLY A 233 -5.54 13.65 -16.09
CA GLY A 233 -6.45 12.64 -16.62
C GLY A 233 -7.72 12.57 -15.80
N TRP A 234 -8.50 11.52 -16.04
CA TRP A 234 -9.79 11.33 -15.39
C TRP A 234 -10.14 9.85 -15.29
N CYS A 235 -11.08 9.52 -14.41
CA CYS A 235 -11.69 8.20 -14.34
C CYS A 235 -13.14 8.27 -13.87
N LEU A 236 -13.92 7.22 -14.15
CA LEU A 236 -15.25 7.03 -13.59
C LEU A 236 -15.18 6.16 -12.33
N CYS A 237 -15.89 6.58 -11.30
CA CYS A 237 -16.05 5.84 -10.05
C CYS A 237 -16.75 4.49 -10.28
N ALA A 238 -16.27 3.48 -9.57
CA ALA A 238 -16.85 2.15 -9.52
C ALA A 238 -18.27 2.15 -8.89
N PRO A 239 -18.99 1.01 -8.87
CA PRO A 239 -20.24 0.87 -8.12
C PRO A 239 -20.06 1.07 -6.60
N GLY A 240 -21.17 1.15 -5.85
CA GLY A 240 -21.16 1.40 -4.40
C GLY A 240 -20.18 0.53 -3.62
N GLY A 241 -19.44 1.13 -2.68
CA GLY A 241 -18.39 0.43 -1.93
C GLY A 241 -17.22 1.31 -1.54
N VAL A 242 -16.15 0.68 -1.07
CA VAL A 242 -14.85 1.32 -0.82
C VAL A 242 -13.90 0.81 -1.87
N HIS A 243 -13.16 1.74 -2.48
CA HIS A 243 -12.27 1.46 -3.60
C HIS A 243 -10.99 2.26 -3.42
N HIS A 244 -10.03 2.00 -4.31
CA HIS A 244 -8.77 2.73 -4.36
C HIS A 244 -8.51 3.21 -5.78
N ILE A 245 -7.90 4.38 -5.87
CA ILE A 245 -7.15 4.79 -7.05
C ILE A 245 -5.67 4.73 -6.69
N ALA A 246 -4.82 4.35 -7.64
CA ALA A 246 -3.39 4.50 -7.49
C ALA A 246 -2.84 5.47 -8.55
N ILE A 247 -2.05 6.43 -8.11
CA ILE A 247 -1.27 7.31 -8.97
C ILE A 247 0.15 6.77 -8.94
N ASP A 248 0.65 6.29 -10.07
CA ASP A 248 1.93 5.59 -10.22
C ASP A 248 2.84 6.40 -11.14
N MET A 249 3.85 7.04 -10.56
CA MET A 249 4.87 7.77 -11.28
C MET A 249 6.09 6.89 -11.45
N MET A 250 6.54 6.71 -12.70
CA MET A 250 7.76 5.98 -13.02
C MET A 250 8.72 6.86 -13.81
N ALA A 251 10.02 6.77 -13.51
CA ALA A 251 11.04 7.42 -14.32
C ALA A 251 10.89 6.95 -15.78
N ARG A 252 11.09 7.83 -16.76
CA ARG A 252 10.97 7.42 -18.17
C ARG A 252 11.92 6.28 -18.53
N THR A 253 13.13 6.31 -17.98
CA THR A 253 14.15 5.28 -18.14
C THR A 253 13.70 3.93 -17.60
N THR A 254 12.79 3.87 -16.63
CA THR A 254 12.19 2.61 -16.17
C THR A 254 11.48 1.85 -17.30
N LEU A 255 10.90 2.54 -18.28
CA LEU A 255 10.27 1.89 -19.44
C LEU A 255 11.11 1.97 -20.71
N LEU A 256 11.87 3.05 -20.92
CA LEU A 256 12.58 3.31 -22.18
C LEU A 256 13.98 2.67 -22.24
N ASP A 257 14.59 2.37 -21.10
CA ASP A 257 15.93 1.79 -21.01
C ASP A 257 15.84 0.48 -20.25
N THR A 258 16.12 -0.64 -20.90
CA THR A 258 15.95 -1.97 -20.29
C THR A 258 17.02 -2.33 -19.25
N GLU A 259 18.11 -1.55 -19.16
CA GLU A 259 19.18 -1.74 -18.18
C GLU A 259 19.00 -0.86 -16.94
N TYR A 260 18.38 0.32 -17.08
CA TYR A 260 18.10 1.21 -15.94
C TYR A 260 17.17 0.50 -14.93
N PRO A 261 17.44 0.59 -13.61
CA PRO A 261 16.62 -0.06 -12.60
C PRO A 261 15.15 0.41 -12.63
N TYR A 262 14.28 -0.38 -12.02
CA TYR A 262 12.92 0.07 -11.75
C TYR A 262 12.95 1.22 -10.73
N ASP A 263 12.27 2.33 -11.06
CA ASP A 263 12.31 3.60 -10.33
C ASP A 263 10.93 4.25 -10.38
N SER A 264 10.23 4.18 -9.25
CA SER A 264 8.83 4.52 -9.11
C SER A 264 8.47 5.09 -7.73
N ASN A 265 7.45 5.94 -7.74
CA ASN A 265 6.74 6.43 -6.57
C ASN A 265 5.24 6.35 -6.87
N ALA A 266 4.47 5.70 -6.00
CA ALA A 266 3.03 5.58 -6.17
C ALA A 266 2.25 5.93 -4.90
N TRP A 267 1.13 6.62 -5.08
CA TRP A 267 0.17 6.95 -4.03
C TRP A 267 -1.12 6.19 -4.24
N ILE A 268 -1.57 5.42 -3.24
CA ILE A 268 -2.85 4.70 -3.26
C ILE A 268 -3.83 5.42 -2.34
N ILE A 269 -4.90 5.96 -2.91
CA ILE A 269 -5.85 6.81 -2.21
C ILE A 269 -7.18 6.06 -2.08
N PRO A 270 -7.65 5.77 -0.85
CA PRO A 270 -8.96 5.18 -0.64
C PRO A 270 -10.05 6.22 -0.92
N TYR A 271 -11.15 5.77 -1.51
CA TYR A 271 -12.36 6.56 -1.66
C TYR A 271 -13.61 5.70 -1.46
N ARG A 272 -14.74 6.35 -1.24
CA ARG A 272 -16.03 5.69 -0.98
C ARG A 272 -17.07 6.12 -2.01
N VAL A 273 -17.73 5.16 -2.61
CA VAL A 273 -18.89 5.37 -3.48
C VAL A 273 -20.17 5.11 -2.66
N LYS A 274 -21.10 6.07 -2.63
CA LYS A 274 -22.38 5.98 -1.90
C LYS A 274 -23.58 5.79 -2.80
#